data_AF-A0A3B9ZC18-F1
#
_entry.id   AF-A0A3B9ZC18-F1
#
_cell.length_a   1.000
_cell.length_b   1.000
_cell.length_c   1.000
_cell.angle_alpha   90.00
_cell.angle_beta   90.00
_cell.angle_gamma   90.00
#
_symmetry.space_group_name_H-M   'P 1'
#
loop_
_entity.id
_entity.type
_entity.pdbx_description
1 polymer ?
#
loop_
_entity_poly.entity_id
_entity_poly.type
_entity_poly.pdbx_seq_one_letter_code
_entity_poly.pdbx_strand_id
1 'polypeptide(L)'
;MELVLKDNIKKYRKEMGLTQEELAEALGVTTGAVSKWENGNNVPDVMTLMELADFFNISMDVLFSFDLSSKKIDDIENEVMELCQVYKFEEAIGKIQSALGRYPQNFKILNAGANVYYFKWFTTRDIDDKNKALELYNKALKFIP
;
A
#
# COMPACT_ATOMS: atom_id res chain seq x y z
N MET A 1 2.10 -14.83 -6.26
CA MET A 1 2.43 -13.40 -6.20
C MET A 1 2.95 -13.05 -7.58
N GLU A 2 2.11 -12.47 -8.42
CA GLU A 2 2.50 -12.18 -9.79
C GLU A 2 3.43 -10.96 -9.76
N LEU A 3 4.71 -11.19 -10.09
CA LEU A 3 5.73 -10.15 -10.07
C LEU A 3 5.46 -9.16 -11.21
N VAL A 4 4.82 -8.03 -10.90
CA VAL A 4 4.54 -6.93 -11.83
C VAL A 4 5.83 -6.22 -12.28
N LEU A 5 6.96 -6.46 -11.60
CA LEU A 5 8.25 -5.84 -11.89
C LEU A 5 8.68 -5.99 -13.36
N LYS A 6 8.56 -7.20 -13.94
CA LYS A 6 8.92 -7.44 -15.35
C LYS A 6 8.09 -6.58 -16.31
N ASP A 7 6.80 -6.43 -15.99
CA ASP A 7 5.83 -5.70 -16.79
C ASP A 7 6.05 -4.19 -16.64
N ASN A 8 6.42 -3.73 -15.44
CA ASN A 8 6.75 -2.33 -15.17
C ASN A 8 8.05 -1.88 -15.82
N ILE A 9 9.13 -2.68 -15.76
CA ILE A 9 10.39 -2.36 -16.45
C ILE A 9 10.09 -2.16 -17.94
N LYS A 10 9.34 -3.10 -18.54
CA LYS A 10 8.93 -3.03 -19.94
C LYS A 10 8.02 -1.85 -20.25
N LYS A 11 7.07 -1.55 -19.35
CA LYS A 11 6.15 -0.42 -19.48
C LYS A 11 6.91 0.90 -19.49
N TYR A 12 7.69 1.19 -18.45
CA TYR A 12 8.39 2.48 -18.32
C TYR A 12 9.44 2.68 -19.41
N ARG A 13 10.16 1.62 -19.80
CA ARG A 13 11.05 1.69 -20.97
C ARG A 13 10.31 2.13 -22.24
N LYS A 14 9.14 1.53 -22.50
CA LYS A 14 8.33 1.86 -23.68
C LYS A 14 7.71 3.26 -23.60
N GLU A 15 7.33 3.72 -22.42
CA GLU A 15 6.83 5.09 -22.20
C GLU A 15 7.91 6.14 -22.50
N MET A 16 9.19 5.81 -22.27
CA MET A 16 10.33 6.62 -22.68
C MET A 16 10.72 6.44 -24.16
N GLY A 17 10.05 5.56 -24.91
CA GLY A 17 10.35 5.31 -26.32
C GLY A 17 11.62 4.52 -26.59
N LEU A 18 12.21 3.86 -25.57
CA LEU A 18 13.49 3.17 -25.67
C LEU A 18 13.33 1.73 -26.15
N THR A 19 14.33 1.20 -26.84
CA THR A 19 14.57 -0.23 -27.12
C THR A 19 15.24 -0.93 -25.93
N GLN A 20 15.28 -2.26 -25.92
CA GLN A 20 15.96 -3.01 -24.85
C GLN A 20 17.47 -2.73 -24.85
N GLU A 21 18.04 -2.54 -26.05
CA GLU A 21 19.43 -2.16 -26.26
C GLU A 21 19.73 -0.78 -25.66
N GLU A 22 18.90 0.23 -25.91
CA GLU A 22 19.11 1.58 -25.37
C GLU A 22 18.98 1.62 -23.85
N LEU A 23 18.05 0.87 -23.26
CA LEU A 23 17.97 0.75 -21.80
C LEU A 23 19.20 0.05 -21.22
N ALA A 24 19.69 -0.99 -21.90
CA ALA A 24 20.87 -1.72 -21.48
C ALA A 24 22.12 -0.83 -21.49
N GLU A 25 22.27 -0.02 -22.55
CA GLU A 25 23.34 0.96 -22.69
C GLU A 25 23.28 2.01 -21.57
N ALA A 26 22.09 2.55 -21.28
CA ALA A 26 21.91 3.55 -20.23
C ALA A 26 22.27 3.06 -18.83
N LEU A 27 22.05 1.77 -18.55
CA LEU A 27 22.32 1.13 -17.26
C LEU A 27 23.68 0.40 -17.21
N GLY A 28 24.47 0.43 -18.28
CA GLY A 28 25.75 -0.28 -18.35
C GLY A 28 25.64 -1.80 -18.24
N VAL A 29 24.53 -2.39 -18.69
CA VAL A 29 24.30 -3.85 -18.68
C VAL A 29 24.17 -4.41 -20.10
N THR A 30 24.03 -5.73 -20.21
CA THR A 30 23.80 -6.38 -21.52
C THR A 30 22.32 -6.32 -21.90
N THR A 31 22.02 -6.20 -23.21
CA THR A 31 20.64 -6.32 -23.73
C THR A 31 19.97 -7.63 -23.29
N GLY A 32 20.75 -8.71 -23.21
CA GLY A 32 20.27 -10.00 -22.71
C GLY A 32 19.82 -9.97 -21.25
N ALA A 33 20.41 -9.12 -20.40
CA ALA A 33 19.95 -8.91 -19.03
C ALA A 33 18.58 -8.24 -19.01
N VAL A 34 18.41 -7.13 -19.75
CA VAL A 34 17.12 -6.42 -19.89
C VAL A 34 16.03 -7.35 -20.42
N SER A 35 16.33 -8.13 -21.46
CA SER A 35 15.40 -9.12 -22.01
C SER A 35 14.99 -10.17 -20.97
N LYS A 36 15.91 -10.67 -20.15
CA LYS A 36 15.59 -11.62 -19.07
C LYS A 36 14.72 -10.98 -18.00
N TRP A 37 14.95 -9.72 -17.63
CA TRP A 37 14.14 -9.00 -16.66
C TRP A 37 12.71 -8.79 -17.17
N GLU A 38 12.54 -8.29 -18.38
CA GLU A 38 11.21 -8.02 -18.98
C GLU A 38 10.41 -9.29 -19.28
N ASN A 39 11.08 -10.43 -19.44
CA ASN A 39 10.44 -11.73 -19.63
C ASN A 39 10.23 -12.49 -18.31
N GLY A 40 10.75 -11.99 -17.19
CA GLY A 40 10.67 -12.65 -15.87
C GLY A 40 11.56 -13.89 -15.73
N ASN A 41 12.56 -14.05 -16.61
CA ASN A 41 13.52 -15.15 -16.57
C ASN A 41 14.67 -14.90 -15.57
N ASN A 42 14.83 -13.66 -15.12
CA ASN A 42 15.71 -13.28 -14.01
C ASN A 42 15.22 -11.95 -13.41
N VAL A 43 15.69 -11.60 -12.22
CA VAL A 43 15.41 -10.33 -11.54
C VAL A 43 16.71 -9.51 -11.47
N PRO A 44 16.67 -8.17 -11.67
CA PRO A 44 17.84 -7.33 -11.42
C PRO A 44 18.26 -7.39 -9.94
N ASP A 45 19.53 -7.15 -9.64
CA ASP A 45 19.96 -7.02 -8.25
C ASP A 45 19.46 -5.71 -7.63
N VAL A 46 19.65 -5.57 -6.31
CA VAL A 46 19.15 -4.41 -5.55
C VAL A 46 19.74 -3.09 -6.05
N MET A 47 21.00 -3.08 -6.48
CA MET A 47 21.64 -1.86 -6.98
C MET A 47 21.04 -1.45 -8.32
N THR A 48 20.88 -2.42 -9.23
CA THR A 48 20.26 -2.21 -10.55
C THR A 48 18.79 -1.78 -10.42
N LEU A 49 18.07 -2.29 -9.42
CA LEU A 49 16.69 -1.88 -9.15
C LEU A 49 16.59 -0.41 -8.73
N MET A 50 17.54 0.08 -7.91
CA MET A 50 17.60 1.48 -7.54
C MET A 50 17.93 2.35 -8.75
N GLU A 51 18.90 1.94 -9.57
CA GLU A 51 19.23 2.64 -10.83
C GLU A 51 18.04 2.68 -11.80
N LEU A 52 17.27 1.60 -11.92
CA LEU A 52 16.04 1.57 -12.73
C LEU A 52 14.99 2.57 -12.20
N ALA A 53 14.77 2.61 -10.89
CA ALA A 53 13.82 3.53 -10.27
C ALA A 53 14.23 4.99 -10.53
N ASP A 54 15.51 5.30 -10.34
CA ASP A 54 16.08 6.63 -10.60
C ASP A 54 16.00 6.99 -12.10
N PHE A 55 16.36 6.06 -12.99
CA PHE A 55 16.34 6.26 -14.45
C PHE A 55 14.92 6.54 -14.97
N PHE A 56 13.92 5.80 -14.47
CA PHE A 56 12.51 6.04 -14.81
C PHE A 56 11.88 7.20 -14.04
N ASN A 57 12.60 7.81 -13.09
CA ASN A 57 12.11 8.88 -12.21
C ASN A 57 10.84 8.48 -11.44
N ILE A 58 10.84 7.28 -10.86
CA ILE A 58 9.77 6.71 -10.04
C ILE A 58 10.32 6.19 -8.71
N SER A 59 9.46 5.97 -7.72
CA SER A 59 9.88 5.31 -6.49
C SER A 59 9.98 3.78 -6.67
N MET A 60 10.73 3.14 -5.79
CA MET A 60 10.79 1.66 -5.70
C MET A 60 9.39 1.05 -5.50
N ASP A 61 8.50 1.69 -4.75
CA ASP A 61 7.14 1.19 -4.59
C ASP A 61 6.38 1.18 -5.92
N VAL A 62 6.55 2.22 -6.74
CA VAL A 62 5.94 2.29 -8.08
C VAL A 62 6.55 1.25 -9.02
N LEU A 63 7.88 1.06 -8.99
CA LEU A 63 8.57 0.08 -9.83
C LEU A 63 8.09 -1.36 -9.57
N PHE A 64 7.78 -1.69 -8.32
CA PHE A 64 7.27 -3.01 -7.94
C PHE A 64 5.75 -3.14 -8.03
N SER A 65 5.03 -2.08 -8.44
CA SER A 65 3.58 -1.96 -8.23
C SER A 65 3.18 -2.35 -6.81
N PHE A 66 4.00 -1.94 -5.85
CA PHE A 66 3.71 -2.11 -4.44
C PHE A 66 2.59 -1.17 -4.06
N ASP A 67 1.36 -1.66 -4.22
CA ASP A 67 0.27 -1.27 -3.34
C ASP A 67 0.10 -2.30 -2.22
N LEU A 68 1.24 -2.66 -1.60
CA LEU A 68 1.22 -3.37 -0.30
C LEU A 68 0.43 -2.56 0.72
N SER A 69 0.37 -1.24 0.57
CA SER A 69 -0.38 -0.37 1.45
C SER A 69 -1.87 -0.63 1.36
N SER A 70 -2.48 -0.62 0.16
CA SER A 70 -3.92 -0.83 0.02
C SER A 70 -4.33 -2.23 0.41
N LYS A 71 -3.61 -3.26 -0.05
CA LYS A 71 -3.93 -4.64 0.33
C LYS A 71 -3.82 -4.83 1.85
N LYS A 72 -2.76 -4.30 2.48
CA LYS A 72 -2.61 -4.37 3.93
C LYS A 72 -3.66 -3.54 4.68
N ILE A 73 -4.06 -2.39 4.14
CA ILE A 73 -5.12 -1.55 4.71
C ILE A 73 -6.45 -2.28 4.63
N ASP A 74 -6.75 -2.92 3.50
CA ASP A 74 -7.97 -3.71 3.30
C ASP A 74 -7.98 -4.93 4.22
N ASP A 75 -6.85 -5.64 4.37
CA ASP A 75 -6.71 -6.76 5.30
C ASP A 75 -6.95 -6.28 6.75
N ILE A 76 -6.38 -5.14 7.15
CA ILE A 76 -6.61 -4.53 8.48
C ILE A 76 -8.08 -4.16 8.68
N GLU A 77 -8.71 -3.51 7.69
CA GLU A 77 -10.12 -3.11 7.75
C GLU A 77 -11.02 -4.34 7.93
N ASN A 78 -10.80 -5.39 7.14
CA ASN A 78 -11.56 -6.64 7.24
C ASN A 78 -11.40 -7.30 8.61
N GLU A 79 -10.16 -7.49 9.09
CA GLU A 79 -9.91 -8.11 10.40
C GLU A 79 -10.55 -7.31 11.54
N VAL A 80 -10.48 -5.98 11.48
CA VAL A 80 -11.10 -5.10 12.48
C VAL A 80 -12.62 -5.25 12.47
N MET A 81 -13.23 -5.30 11.29
CA MET A 81 -14.68 -5.48 11.15
C MET A 81 -15.14 -6.86 11.64
N GLU A 82 -14.39 -7.92 11.35
CA GLU A 82 -14.66 -9.27 11.88
C GLU A 82 -14.62 -9.29 13.41
N LEU A 83 -13.62 -8.66 14.04
CA LEU A 83 -13.54 -8.55 15.50
C LEU A 83 -14.71 -7.78 16.09
N CYS A 84 -15.17 -6.71 15.44
CA CYS A 84 -16.37 -5.98 15.85
C CYS A 84 -17.64 -6.85 15.79
N GLN A 85 -17.79 -7.70 14.77
CA GLN A 85 -18.96 -8.58 14.64
C GLN A 85 -19.06 -9.60 15.77
N VAL A 86 -17.93 -10.05 16.30
CA VAL A 86 -17.87 -10.97 17.45
C VAL A 86 -17.68 -10.25 18.79
N TYR A 87 -17.95 -8.94 18.84
CA TYR A 87 -17.88 -8.09 20.04
C TYR A 87 -16.49 -8.05 20.73
N LYS A 88 -15.41 -8.37 20.01
CA LYS A 88 -14.02 -8.30 20.48
C LYS A 88 -13.44 -6.90 20.29
N PHE A 89 -14.09 -5.90 20.89
CA PHE A 89 -13.76 -4.49 20.64
C PHE A 89 -12.35 -4.10 21.07
N GLU A 90 -11.86 -4.60 22.20
CA GLU A 90 -10.52 -4.24 22.69
C GLU A 90 -9.39 -4.76 21.78
N GLU A 91 -9.57 -5.96 21.19
CA GLU A 91 -8.66 -6.49 20.17
C GLU A 91 -8.70 -5.64 18.89
N ALA A 92 -9.91 -5.24 18.45
CA ALA A 92 -10.11 -4.38 17.29
C ALA A 92 -9.47 -2.99 17.51
N ILE A 93 -9.63 -2.42 18.71
CA ILE A 93 -9.02 -1.14 19.12
C ILE A 93 -7.49 -1.23 19.07
N GLY A 94 -6.90 -2.29 19.63
CA GLY A 94 -5.44 -2.47 19.60
C GLY A 94 -4.87 -2.53 18.17
N LYS A 95 -5.56 -3.25 17.27
CA LYS A 95 -5.19 -3.31 15.85
C LYS A 95 -5.30 -1.95 15.19
N ILE A 96 -6.43 -1.25 15.37
CA ILE A 96 -6.62 0.03 14.68
C ILE A 96 -5.73 1.15 15.23
N GLN A 97 -5.41 1.16 16.53
CA GLN A 97 -4.45 2.10 17.09
C GLN A 97 -3.05 1.92 16.46
N SER A 98 -2.63 0.66 16.28
CA SER A 98 -1.38 0.34 15.58
C SER A 98 -1.41 0.81 14.12
N ALA A 99 -2.53 0.60 13.44
CA ALA A 99 -2.73 1.04 12.05
C ALA A 99 -2.75 2.57 11.92
N LEU A 100 -3.41 3.29 12.84
CA LEU A 100 -3.45 4.76 12.88
C LEU A 100 -2.07 5.37 13.14
N GLY A 101 -1.19 4.69 13.88
CA GLY A 101 0.21 5.12 14.03
C GLY A 101 0.99 5.05 12.72
N ARG A 102 0.70 4.04 11.88
CA ARG A 102 1.39 3.82 10.60
C ARG A 102 0.76 4.59 9.42
N TYR A 103 -0.55 4.78 9.44
CA TYR A 103 -1.35 5.37 8.37
C TYR A 103 -2.28 6.48 8.90
N PRO A 104 -1.75 7.53 9.56
CA PRO A 104 -2.54 8.49 10.33
C PRO A 104 -3.50 9.37 9.53
N GLN A 105 -3.35 9.41 8.20
CA GLN A 105 -4.15 10.21 7.27
C GLN A 105 -4.85 9.34 6.21
N ASN A 106 -4.80 8.01 6.35
CA ASN A 106 -5.49 7.14 5.42
C ASN A 106 -6.98 7.07 5.76
N PHE A 107 -7.83 7.40 4.78
CA PHE A 107 -9.28 7.42 4.93
C PHE A 107 -9.87 6.11 5.47
N LYS A 108 -9.53 4.97 4.87
CA LYS A 108 -10.06 3.66 5.26
C LYS A 108 -9.72 3.32 6.70
N ILE A 109 -8.47 3.56 7.11
CA ILE A 109 -8.03 3.32 8.50
C ILE A 109 -8.74 4.26 9.49
N LEU A 110 -8.89 5.54 9.15
CA LEU A 110 -9.63 6.50 10.00
C LEU A 110 -11.11 6.10 10.14
N ASN A 111 -11.74 5.69 9.04
CA ASN A 111 -13.13 5.27 9.00
C ASN A 111 -13.35 3.95 9.77
N ALA A 112 -12.47 2.96 9.57
CA ALA A 112 -12.50 1.71 10.32
C ALA A 112 -12.35 1.96 11.83
N GLY A 113 -11.44 2.85 12.24
CA GLY A 113 -11.31 3.24 13.64
C GLY A 113 -12.56 3.88 14.20
N ALA A 114 -13.17 4.80 13.45
CA ALA A 114 -14.42 5.41 13.86
C ALA A 114 -15.54 4.37 14.03
N ASN A 115 -15.65 3.41 13.10
CA ASN A 115 -16.63 2.32 13.17
C ASN A 115 -16.45 1.44 14.41
N VAL A 116 -15.21 1.11 14.79
CA VAL A 116 -14.93 0.31 16.00
C VAL A 116 -15.50 0.98 17.25
N TYR A 117 -15.17 2.25 17.46
CA TYR A 117 -15.67 3.00 18.61
C TYR A 117 -17.18 3.24 18.54
N TYR A 118 -17.73 3.45 17.33
CA TYR A 118 -19.17 3.58 17.14
C TYR A 118 -19.92 2.29 17.52
N PHE A 119 -19.45 1.12 17.08
CA PHE A 119 -20.07 -0.15 17.42
C PHE A 119 -19.94 -0.46 18.91
N LYS A 120 -18.77 -0.21 19.50
CA LYS A 120 -18.56 -0.36 20.94
C LYS A 120 -19.54 0.53 21.72
N TRP A 121 -19.64 1.82 21.38
CA TRP A 121 -20.61 2.74 21.98
C TRP A 121 -22.05 2.25 21.81
N PHE A 122 -22.42 1.75 20.64
CA PHE A 122 -23.78 1.26 20.39
C PHE A 122 -24.15 0.13 21.37
N THR A 123 -23.18 -0.71 21.74
CA THR A 123 -23.34 -1.80 22.70
C THR A 123 -23.23 -1.35 24.16
N THR A 124 -22.22 -0.55 24.52
CA THR A 124 -21.89 -0.20 25.92
C THR A 124 -22.59 1.07 26.41
N ARG A 125 -23.03 1.93 25.49
CA ARG A 125 -23.51 3.30 25.73
C ARG A 125 -22.47 4.23 26.36
N ASP A 126 -21.19 3.91 26.26
CA ASP A 126 -20.09 4.76 26.73
C ASP A 126 -19.91 5.99 25.83
N ILE A 127 -20.09 7.17 26.42
CA ILE A 127 -20.03 8.45 25.72
C ILE A 127 -18.62 8.75 25.21
N ASP A 128 -17.57 8.25 25.87
CA ASP A 128 -16.19 8.49 25.44
C ASP A 128 -15.89 7.76 24.12
N ASP A 129 -16.41 6.54 23.96
CA ASP A 129 -16.34 5.80 22.69
C ASP A 129 -17.10 6.56 21.59
N LYS A 130 -18.29 7.12 21.88
CA LYS A 130 -19.03 7.96 20.92
C LYS A 130 -18.21 9.18 20.48
N ASN A 131 -17.62 9.89 21.44
CA ASN A 131 -16.82 11.07 21.16
C ASN A 131 -15.60 10.73 20.32
N LYS A 132 -14.96 9.58 20.60
CA LYS A 132 -13.82 9.10 19.84
C LYS A 132 -14.20 8.73 18.41
N ALA A 133 -15.34 8.08 18.21
CA ALA A 133 -15.86 7.80 16.88
C ALA A 133 -16.07 9.09 16.07
N LEU A 134 -16.71 10.10 16.66
CA LEU A 134 -16.95 11.40 16.01
C LEU A 134 -15.64 12.13 15.67
N GLU A 135 -14.65 12.11 16.55
CA GLU A 135 -13.32 12.68 16.30
C GLU A 135 -12.68 12.05 15.05
N LEU A 136 -12.70 10.72 14.97
CA LEU A 136 -12.12 9.97 13.86
C LEU A 136 -12.88 10.15 12.55
N TYR A 137 -14.22 10.17 12.56
CA TYR A 137 -15.00 10.49 11.37
C TYR A 137 -14.69 11.90 10.85
N ASN A 138 -14.69 12.91 11.74
CA ASN A 138 -14.34 14.28 11.36
C ASN A 138 -12.93 14.39 10.76
N LYS A 139 -12.00 13.57 11.25
CA LYS A 139 -10.67 13.48 10.66
C LYS A 139 -10.70 12.80 9.30
N ALA A 140 -11.45 11.71 9.14
CA ALA A 140 -11.61 10.98 7.87
C ALA A 140 -12.18 11.87 6.76
N LEU A 141 -13.15 12.74 7.08
CA LEU A 141 -13.77 13.66 6.12
C LEU A 141 -12.76 14.56 5.37
N LYS A 142 -11.59 14.82 5.97
CA LYS A 142 -10.52 15.62 5.36
C LYS A 142 -9.73 14.88 4.27
N PHE A 143 -9.89 13.57 4.19
CA PHE A 143 -9.09 12.68 3.34
C PHE A 143 -9.97 11.80 2.46
N ILE A 144 -11.24 12.20 2.23
CA ILE A 144 -12.12 11.51 1.28
C ILE A 144 -11.43 11.52 -0.10
N PRO A 145 -11.24 10.35 -0.73
CA PRO A 145 -10.62 10.24 -2.05
C PRO A 145 -11.48 10.81 -3.17
#